data_AF-A0A954UR63-F1
#
_entry.id   AF-A0A954UR63-F1
#
_cell.length_a   1.000
_cell.length_b   1.000
_cell.length_c   1.000
_cell.angle_alpha   90.00
_cell.angle_beta   90.00
_cell.angle_gamma   90.00
#
_symmetry.space_group_name_H-M   'P 1'
#
loop_
_entity.id
_entity.type
_entity.pdbx_description
1 polymer ?
#
loop_
_entity_poly.entity_id
_entity_poly.type
_entity_poly.pdbx_seq_one_letter_code
_entity_poly.pdbx_strand_id
1 'polypeptide(L)'
;MRFLCATLVCCGTLLLSGCGPKPAAVSQADADKGEVSSTPETEVDAQPEPEPEPEPKPEPEPKPEPEPKPEPKPEPKPEPKPEPKPEPKPEPKPEPKPEPKPEPKPEPKPEPKPEPKPEPKPEPKPESKPEPKPEPKPEPKPEPEATPAAGVAAAVADTKEWSMWGGTTSRNMVNATTGINLEGLKPAEEAGGSLIFTQTLGSQTYGNPIVGSGYVLVGTNNGGNYRPKHKGDRGCVLCYDAKTGDFKWQLTREKLPAGRVNDWPEQGICSTPTIEGKRMWIVTNRCEVMCVDMEGFHDGENDGPVTDEVDTEKGDADIIWNLDMIEELGVFPHNLATSSPLIWNDYLYVLTSNGVDEAHLEVPSPRSPCFLCINKNTGEIVWENNEPFDKILHGQWGSPALGVVNGVAQVYMPGGDGWLYAFDAKTGDQIWKFDLNPKDSKWELGGRGTRNAIIATPVFVENSVLLAVGQDPEHGEGIGHLYRIDATKKGDVSAVTEDNKPNPNSGQIWHYGGEKDGTEMFRRTISTVAVHNGLVYAPDLSGRFHCVDFKTGERQWEADVLAAIWGSPMVVDGRVLLGDEDGVLTVFKEGRELKELGKIEFVSSIYSTPTIADGMMYISDRSRLYAFKLK
;
A
#
# COMPACT_ATOMS: atom_id res chain seq x y z
N MET A 1 -6.82 23.28 -22.52
CA MET A 1 -6.01 22.90 -23.71
C MET A 1 -5.51 21.48 -23.49
N ARG A 2 -5.68 20.62 -24.49
CA ARG A 2 -5.51 19.17 -24.46
C ARG A 2 -4.04 18.77 -24.50
N PHE A 3 -3.64 17.76 -23.73
CA PHE A 3 -2.66 16.78 -24.20
C PHE A 3 -3.19 15.38 -23.92
N LEU A 4 -3.30 14.59 -25.00
CA LEU A 4 -3.80 13.24 -25.04
C LEU A 4 -2.64 12.25 -24.90
N CYS A 5 -2.90 11.23 -24.11
CA CYS A 5 -2.20 9.96 -23.98
C CYS A 5 -2.24 9.14 -25.29
N ALA A 6 -1.19 8.36 -25.56
CA ALA A 6 -1.25 7.08 -26.29
C ALA A 6 0.08 6.28 -26.18
N THR A 7 0.09 5.29 -25.28
CA THR A 7 0.70 3.96 -25.45
C THR A 7 -0.11 3.17 -26.52
N LEU A 8 0.30 2.10 -27.22
CA LEU A 8 1.30 1.05 -27.04
C LEU A 8 1.53 0.31 -28.41
N VAL A 9 2.78 -0.12 -28.63
CA VAL A 9 3.34 -1.34 -29.28
C VAL A 9 2.43 -2.35 -30.03
N CYS A 10 2.90 -2.86 -31.18
CA CYS A 10 2.83 -4.30 -31.48
C CYS A 10 3.88 -4.77 -32.52
N CYS A 11 4.50 -5.93 -32.25
CA CYS A 11 5.59 -6.59 -32.97
C CYS A 11 5.05 -7.71 -33.90
N GLY A 12 5.78 -8.07 -34.97
CA GLY A 12 5.38 -9.17 -35.87
C GLY A 12 6.33 -9.49 -37.05
N THR A 13 7.46 -10.14 -36.72
CA THR A 13 8.12 -11.31 -37.35
C THR A 13 8.12 -11.65 -38.88
N LEU A 14 9.32 -12.12 -39.31
CA LEU A 14 9.68 -13.24 -40.26
C LEU A 14 10.09 -12.98 -41.74
N LEU A 15 11.35 -13.39 -42.04
CA LEU A 15 11.92 -14.10 -43.23
C LEU A 15 12.25 -13.27 -44.51
N LEU A 16 13.36 -13.42 -45.26
CA LEU A 16 14.31 -14.54 -45.52
C LEU A 16 15.63 -14.04 -46.21
N SER A 17 16.73 -14.78 -45.98
CA SER A 17 17.91 -15.05 -46.86
C SER A 17 18.86 -13.90 -47.31
N GLY A 18 20.19 -14.03 -47.38
CA GLY A 18 21.13 -15.14 -47.16
C GLY A 18 22.59 -14.75 -47.54
N CYS A 19 23.54 -15.52 -47.00
CA CYS A 19 24.96 -15.73 -47.38
C CYS A 19 26.01 -14.58 -47.30
N GLY A 20 27.06 -14.82 -46.50
CA GLY A 20 28.28 -14.00 -46.31
C GLY A 20 29.34 -14.15 -47.43
N PRO A 21 30.68 -14.11 -47.19
CA PRO A 21 31.41 -14.05 -45.91
C PRO A 21 32.65 -13.11 -45.80
N LYS A 22 33.04 -12.86 -44.54
CA LYS A 22 34.40 -12.80 -43.94
C LYS A 22 35.41 -11.63 -44.17
N PRO A 23 36.37 -11.44 -43.21
CA PRO A 23 37.01 -10.17 -42.85
C PRO A 23 38.56 -10.18 -42.95
N ALA A 24 39.22 -9.07 -42.63
CA ALA A 24 40.55 -8.94 -41.96
C ALA A 24 40.96 -7.45 -41.93
N ALA A 25 41.16 -6.82 -40.76
CA ALA A 25 42.36 -6.81 -39.91
C ALA A 25 43.46 -5.83 -40.42
N VAL A 26 43.74 -4.72 -39.72
CA VAL A 26 44.69 -4.49 -38.60
C VAL A 26 45.97 -3.77 -39.08
N SER A 27 46.33 -2.72 -38.32
CA SER A 27 47.67 -2.19 -37.93
C SER A 27 47.83 -0.69 -38.26
N GLN A 28 47.94 0.25 -37.30
CA GLN A 28 48.91 0.53 -36.22
C GLN A 28 50.29 1.09 -36.63
N ALA A 29 50.73 2.04 -35.79
CA ALA A 29 52.05 2.69 -35.62
C ALA A 29 52.14 4.10 -36.26
N ASP A 30 52.15 5.22 -35.52
CA ASP A 30 52.94 5.72 -34.36
C ASP A 30 54.03 6.73 -34.76
N ALA A 31 54.03 7.85 -34.03
CA ALA A 31 55.12 8.78 -33.62
C ALA A 31 56.03 9.43 -34.70
N ASP A 32 56.68 10.59 -34.54
CA ASP A 32 57.11 11.35 -33.36
C ASP A 32 57.43 12.84 -33.70
N LYS A 33 57.56 13.63 -32.63
CA LYS A 33 57.91 15.03 -32.30
C LYS A 33 58.82 15.92 -33.17
N GLY A 34 58.70 17.24 -32.86
CA GLY A 34 59.81 18.20 -32.71
C GLY A 34 59.41 19.66 -33.02
N GLU A 35 59.13 20.52 -32.01
CA GLU A 35 60.03 21.59 -31.46
C GLU A 35 60.11 22.85 -32.37
N VAL A 36 60.00 24.13 -31.95
CA VAL A 36 60.79 24.93 -30.99
C VAL A 36 60.07 26.26 -30.68
N SER A 37 60.29 26.81 -29.48
CA SER A 37 59.86 28.13 -28.98
C SER A 37 61.01 29.16 -28.97
N SER A 38 60.72 30.45 -29.18
CA SER A 38 61.54 31.57 -28.66
C SER A 38 60.77 32.90 -28.59
N THR A 39 60.89 33.56 -27.43
CA THR A 39 60.25 34.76 -26.85
C THR A 39 60.91 36.12 -27.29
N PRO A 40 60.69 37.27 -26.62
CA PRO A 40 59.50 38.16 -26.57
C PRO A 40 59.85 39.67 -26.83
N GLU A 41 58.92 40.56 -27.22
CA GLU A 41 59.07 42.03 -27.07
C GLU A 41 57.72 42.74 -26.87
N THR A 42 57.77 43.88 -26.16
CA THR A 42 56.73 44.61 -25.43
C THR A 42 55.92 45.67 -26.22
N GLU A 43 54.65 45.81 -25.80
CA GLU A 43 53.70 46.95 -25.80
C GLU A 43 53.80 48.08 -26.86
N VAL A 44 52.74 48.21 -27.67
CA VAL A 44 52.20 49.50 -28.11
C VAL A 44 50.66 49.45 -28.08
N ASP A 45 50.09 50.44 -27.39
CA ASP A 45 48.66 50.73 -27.22
C ASP A 45 47.99 51.06 -28.57
N ALA A 46 46.92 50.35 -28.93
CA ALA A 46 46.06 50.66 -30.08
C ALA A 46 44.60 50.28 -29.78
N GLN A 47 43.72 51.27 -29.89
CA GLN A 47 42.26 51.16 -29.76
C GLN A 47 41.68 50.03 -30.65
N PRO A 48 40.65 49.30 -30.17
CA PRO A 48 39.96 48.32 -31.01
C PRO A 48 39.11 49.04 -32.07
N GLU A 49 39.41 48.79 -33.34
CA GLU A 49 38.49 49.03 -34.45
C GLU A 49 37.29 48.07 -34.37
N PRO A 50 36.08 48.52 -34.76
CA PRO A 50 34.88 47.70 -34.67
C PRO A 50 34.89 46.54 -35.66
N GLU A 51 34.43 45.37 -35.21
CA GLU A 51 34.23 44.19 -36.05
C GLU A 51 33.29 44.49 -37.23
N PRO A 52 33.58 44.01 -38.45
CA PRO A 52 32.68 44.15 -39.59
C PRO A 52 31.42 43.31 -39.40
N GLU A 53 30.26 43.93 -39.66
CA GLU A 53 28.95 43.25 -39.64
C GLU A 53 28.93 42.03 -40.60
N PRO A 54 28.29 40.92 -40.20
CA PRO A 54 28.19 39.74 -41.04
C PRO A 54 27.32 39.98 -42.28
N GLU A 55 27.83 39.60 -43.44
CA GLU A 55 27.11 39.65 -44.71
C GLU A 55 25.80 38.84 -44.67
N PRO A 56 24.72 39.32 -45.33
CA PRO A 56 23.43 38.65 -45.31
C PRO A 56 23.47 37.31 -46.06
N LYS A 57 22.96 36.25 -45.41
CA LYS A 57 22.77 34.93 -46.02
C LYS A 57 21.81 35.01 -47.22
N PRO A 58 22.09 34.28 -48.32
CA PRO A 58 21.24 34.25 -49.50
C PRO A 58 19.85 33.65 -49.18
N GLU A 59 18.81 34.27 -49.72
CA GLU A 59 17.42 33.81 -49.64
C GLU A 59 17.25 32.42 -50.31
N PRO A 60 16.50 31.50 -49.70
CA PRO A 60 16.24 30.19 -50.27
C PRO A 60 15.33 30.29 -51.51
N GLU A 61 15.73 29.60 -52.59
CA GLU A 61 14.94 29.45 -53.81
C GLU A 61 13.55 28.82 -53.54
N PRO A 62 12.51 29.25 -54.26
CA PRO A 62 11.15 28.75 -54.05
C PRO A 62 11.03 27.26 -54.40
N LYS A 63 10.46 26.49 -53.47
CA LYS A 63 10.11 25.08 -53.67
C LYS A 63 9.04 24.96 -54.77
N PRO A 64 9.12 23.95 -55.66
CA PRO A 64 8.10 23.71 -56.67
C PRO A 64 6.75 23.37 -56.03
N GLU A 65 5.68 23.93 -56.59
CA GLU A 65 4.29 23.65 -56.20
C GLU A 65 3.96 22.15 -56.34
N PRO A 66 3.24 21.55 -55.38
CA PRO A 66 2.83 20.16 -55.47
C PRO A 66 1.77 19.98 -56.57
N GLU A 67 1.98 18.96 -57.43
CA GLU A 67 0.99 18.52 -58.41
C GLU A 67 -0.35 18.15 -57.73
N PRO A 68 -1.50 18.45 -58.35
CA PRO A 68 -2.80 18.15 -57.78
C PRO A 68 -2.99 16.63 -57.64
N LYS A 69 -3.32 16.19 -56.42
CA LYS A 69 -3.70 14.79 -56.14
C LYS A 69 -4.89 14.38 -57.02
N PRO A 70 -4.90 13.13 -57.56
CA PRO A 70 -6.07 12.59 -58.25
C PRO A 70 -7.30 12.60 -57.32
N GLU A 71 -8.44 13.05 -57.84
CA GLU A 71 -9.72 12.94 -57.15
C GLU A 71 -10.02 11.46 -56.80
N PRO A 72 -10.49 11.16 -55.58
CA PRO A 72 -10.86 9.81 -55.22
C PRO A 72 -12.06 9.36 -56.06
N LYS A 73 -11.91 8.19 -56.71
CA LYS A 73 -13.05 7.50 -57.33
C LYS A 73 -14.13 7.27 -56.27
N PRO A 74 -15.41 7.52 -56.57
CA PRO A 74 -16.49 7.26 -55.63
C PRO A 74 -16.51 5.78 -55.24
N GLU A 75 -16.52 5.52 -53.94
CA GLU A 75 -16.71 4.18 -53.39
C GLU A 75 -18.04 3.59 -53.89
N PRO A 76 -18.08 2.29 -54.24
CA PRO A 76 -19.34 1.64 -54.57
C PRO A 76 -20.26 1.71 -53.35
N LYS A 77 -21.49 2.23 -53.56
CA LYS A 77 -22.54 2.23 -52.54
C LYS A 77 -22.69 0.82 -51.96
N PRO A 78 -22.78 0.67 -50.62
CA PRO A 78 -23.09 -0.61 -50.01
C PRO A 78 -24.41 -1.13 -50.60
N GLU A 79 -24.40 -2.37 -51.08
CA GLU A 79 -25.65 -3.08 -51.37
C GLU A 79 -26.51 -3.12 -50.09
N PRO A 80 -27.82 -2.86 -50.19
CA PRO A 80 -28.70 -2.94 -49.03
C PRO A 80 -28.64 -4.36 -48.46
N LYS A 81 -28.29 -4.45 -47.17
CA LYS A 81 -28.41 -5.70 -46.40
C LYS A 81 -29.85 -6.24 -46.57
N PRO A 82 -30.02 -7.56 -46.78
CA PRO A 82 -31.34 -8.17 -46.78
C PRO A 82 -32.10 -7.78 -45.52
N GLU A 83 -33.33 -7.30 -45.69
CA GLU A 83 -34.23 -7.07 -44.57
C GLU A 83 -34.32 -8.34 -43.72
N PRO A 84 -34.18 -8.24 -42.38
CA PRO A 84 -34.38 -9.39 -41.52
C PRO A 84 -35.79 -9.94 -41.73
N LYS A 85 -35.89 -11.23 -42.04
CA LYS A 85 -37.18 -11.94 -42.04
C LYS A 85 -37.88 -11.67 -40.70
N PRO A 86 -39.19 -11.39 -40.69
CA PRO A 86 -39.94 -11.23 -39.46
C PRO A 86 -39.71 -12.43 -38.56
N GLU A 87 -39.22 -12.20 -37.35
CA GLU A 87 -39.18 -13.23 -36.32
C GLU A 87 -40.60 -13.76 -36.10
N PRO A 88 -40.78 -15.09 -35.98
CA PRO A 88 -42.07 -15.65 -35.62
C PRO A 88 -42.52 -15.03 -34.29
N LYS A 89 -43.73 -14.48 -34.28
CA LYS A 89 -44.37 -13.97 -33.06
C LYS A 89 -44.20 -15.01 -31.94
N PRO A 90 -43.79 -14.60 -30.74
CA PRO A 90 -43.78 -15.49 -29.60
C PRO A 90 -45.16 -16.11 -29.44
N GLU A 91 -45.24 -17.43 -29.39
CA GLU A 91 -46.46 -18.09 -28.92
C GLU A 91 -46.80 -17.55 -27.53
N PRO A 92 -48.08 -17.25 -27.25
CA PRO A 92 -48.48 -16.76 -25.94
C PRO A 92 -48.05 -17.77 -24.88
N LYS A 93 -47.22 -17.31 -23.94
CA LYS A 93 -46.88 -18.07 -22.73
C LYS A 93 -48.19 -18.56 -22.10
N PRO A 94 -48.27 -19.82 -21.65
CA PRO A 94 -49.38 -20.29 -20.85
C PRO A 94 -49.58 -19.33 -19.68
N GLU A 95 -50.83 -18.88 -19.48
CA GLU A 95 -51.18 -18.08 -18.31
C GLU A 95 -50.68 -18.79 -17.04
N PRO A 96 -49.99 -18.07 -16.13
CA PRO A 96 -49.62 -18.66 -14.86
C PRO A 96 -50.89 -19.12 -14.15
N LYS A 97 -50.96 -20.41 -13.83
CA LYS A 97 -51.97 -20.92 -12.90
C LYS A 97 -51.90 -20.05 -11.63
N PRO A 98 -53.05 -19.61 -11.10
CA PRO A 98 -53.06 -18.82 -9.88
C PRO A 98 -52.31 -19.58 -8.78
N GLU A 99 -51.32 -18.91 -8.21
CA GLU A 99 -50.63 -19.40 -7.02
C GLU A 99 -51.67 -19.73 -5.94
N PRO A 100 -51.54 -20.87 -5.25
CA PRO A 100 -52.36 -21.13 -4.09
C PRO A 100 -52.16 -19.98 -3.10
N LYS A 101 -53.27 -19.36 -2.68
CA LYS A 101 -53.28 -18.35 -1.62
C LYS A 101 -52.41 -18.84 -0.46
N PRO A 102 -51.52 -17.99 0.10
CA PRO A 102 -50.82 -18.33 1.32
C PRO A 102 -51.87 -18.72 2.36
N GLU A 103 -51.73 -19.93 2.93
CA GLU A 103 -52.47 -20.25 4.14
C GLU A 103 -52.12 -19.19 5.20
N PRO A 104 -53.12 -18.67 5.94
CA PRO A 104 -52.85 -17.68 6.97
C PRO A 104 -51.86 -18.27 7.97
N LYS A 105 -50.73 -17.57 8.16
CA LYS A 105 -49.81 -17.84 9.27
C LYS A 105 -50.63 -17.96 10.56
N PRO A 106 -50.38 -18.98 11.39
CA PRO A 106 -50.97 -19.04 12.72
C PRO A 106 -50.68 -17.72 13.44
N GLU A 107 -51.72 -17.10 14.00
CA GLU A 107 -51.56 -15.95 14.88
C GLU A 107 -50.51 -16.27 15.95
N PRO A 108 -49.57 -15.35 16.23
CA PRO A 108 -48.64 -15.54 17.34
C PRO A 108 -49.46 -15.71 18.63
N LYS A 109 -49.29 -16.85 19.29
CA LYS A 109 -49.79 -17.03 20.66
C LYS A 109 -49.26 -15.86 21.51
N PRO A 110 -50.12 -15.26 22.36
CA PRO A 110 -49.67 -14.23 23.30
C PRO A 110 -48.51 -14.76 24.13
N GLU A 111 -47.44 -13.97 24.23
CA GLU A 111 -46.38 -14.22 25.19
C GLU A 111 -46.98 -14.40 26.61
N PRO A 112 -46.56 -15.41 27.37
CA PRO A 112 -46.95 -15.50 28.77
C PRO A 112 -46.45 -14.26 29.51
N LYS A 113 -47.38 -13.55 30.17
CA LYS A 113 -47.07 -12.46 31.10
C LYS A 113 -45.96 -12.91 32.07
N PRO A 114 -44.99 -12.05 32.39
CA PRO A 114 -44.04 -12.32 33.46
C PRO A 114 -44.80 -12.62 34.75
N GLU A 115 -44.50 -13.76 35.38
CA GLU A 115 -44.97 -14.03 36.74
C GLU A 115 -44.44 -12.94 37.69
N PRO A 116 -45.26 -12.44 38.62
CA PRO A 116 -44.80 -11.48 39.61
C PRO A 116 -43.74 -12.14 40.50
N LYS A 117 -42.57 -11.48 40.61
CA LYS A 117 -41.54 -11.80 41.60
C LYS A 117 -42.19 -11.92 42.99
N PRO A 118 -41.86 -12.96 43.79
CA PRO A 118 -42.27 -13.03 45.18
C PRO A 118 -41.74 -11.83 45.96
N GLU A 119 -42.61 -11.18 46.73
CA GLU A 119 -42.22 -10.16 47.70
C GLU A 119 -41.20 -10.73 48.70
N PRO A 120 -40.13 -9.98 49.05
CA PRO A 120 -39.23 -10.39 50.10
C PRO A 120 -39.95 -10.40 51.45
N LYS A 121 -39.89 -11.54 52.15
CA LYS A 121 -40.31 -11.66 53.56
C LYS A 121 -39.47 -10.73 54.44
N PRO A 122 -40.04 -10.14 55.51
CA PRO A 122 -39.29 -9.33 56.45
C PRO A 122 -38.20 -10.15 57.17
N GLU A 123 -36.99 -9.61 57.21
CA GLU A 123 -35.88 -10.15 57.99
C GLU A 123 -36.19 -10.10 59.50
N PRO A 124 -35.84 -11.14 60.29
CA PRO A 124 -35.90 -11.07 61.74
C PRO A 124 -34.73 -10.24 62.28
N LYS A 125 -35.03 -9.36 63.25
CA LYS A 125 -34.06 -8.53 63.98
C LYS A 125 -32.91 -9.38 64.58
N PRO A 126 -31.65 -8.95 64.46
CA PRO A 126 -30.55 -9.57 65.20
C PRO A 126 -30.61 -9.19 66.69
N GLU A 127 -30.66 -10.21 67.56
CA GLU A 127 -30.36 -10.08 68.98
C GLU A 127 -28.85 -9.89 69.21
N SER A 128 -28.54 -9.11 70.23
CA SER A 128 -27.22 -8.63 70.61
C SER A 128 -26.48 -9.61 71.54
N LYS A 129 -25.22 -9.95 71.23
CA LYS A 129 -24.20 -10.40 72.19
C LYS A 129 -22.79 -10.48 71.56
N PRO A 130 -21.71 -10.54 72.37
CA PRO A 130 -20.95 -9.39 72.86
C PRO A 130 -19.56 -9.24 72.20
N GLU A 131 -19.01 -8.04 72.29
CA GLU A 131 -17.71 -7.62 71.74
C GLU A 131 -16.51 -8.50 72.18
N PRO A 132 -15.62 -8.91 71.25
CA PRO A 132 -14.28 -9.36 71.56
C PRO A 132 -13.27 -8.20 71.55
N LYS A 133 -12.34 -8.25 72.52
CA LYS A 133 -11.22 -7.32 72.77
C LYS A 133 -10.31 -7.10 71.54
N PRO A 134 -9.62 -5.94 71.47
CA PRO A 134 -8.76 -5.58 70.35
C PRO A 134 -7.43 -6.34 70.36
N GLU A 135 -7.11 -6.98 69.24
CA GLU A 135 -5.78 -7.48 68.92
C GLU A 135 -4.91 -6.40 68.22
N PRO A 136 -3.57 -6.49 68.30
CA PRO A 136 -2.68 -5.37 68.03
C PRO A 136 -2.51 -5.08 66.54
N LYS A 137 -2.41 -3.78 66.22
CA LYS A 137 -2.10 -3.23 64.89
C LYS A 137 -0.81 -3.85 64.31
N PRO A 138 -0.81 -4.35 63.07
CA PRO A 138 0.41 -4.55 62.30
C PRO A 138 1.03 -3.20 61.94
N GLU A 139 2.35 -3.10 62.06
CA GLU A 139 3.15 -1.95 61.65
C GLU A 139 3.02 -1.66 60.14
N PRO A 140 3.18 -0.41 59.69
CA PRO A 140 3.06 -0.05 58.29
C PRO A 140 4.25 -0.61 57.52
N LYS A 141 3.98 -1.46 56.53
CA LYS A 141 4.95 -1.75 55.46
C LYS A 141 5.20 -0.47 54.65
N PRO A 142 6.44 -0.19 54.22
CA PRO A 142 6.75 0.99 53.42
C PRO A 142 5.90 1.03 52.15
N GLU A 143 5.33 2.20 51.85
CA GLU A 143 4.78 2.52 50.54
C GLU A 143 5.85 2.24 49.48
N PRO A 144 5.56 1.47 48.42
CA PRO A 144 6.42 1.48 47.26
C PRO A 144 6.34 2.89 46.67
N GLU A 145 7.47 3.58 46.69
CA GLU A 145 7.68 4.84 45.98
C GLU A 145 7.10 4.74 44.57
N ALA A 146 6.38 5.79 44.17
CA ALA A 146 5.87 5.94 42.83
C ALA A 146 7.03 5.82 41.81
N THR A 147 7.16 4.64 41.23
CA THR A 147 7.90 4.47 39.99
C THR A 147 7.18 5.29 38.92
N PRO A 148 7.92 6.05 38.08
CA PRO A 148 7.31 6.78 36.98
C PRO A 148 6.52 5.80 36.12
N ALA A 149 5.36 6.24 35.63
CA ALA A 149 4.59 5.54 34.61
C ALA A 149 5.55 5.07 33.51
N ALA A 150 5.83 3.76 33.50
CA ALA A 150 6.47 3.11 32.39
C ALA A 150 5.51 3.28 31.21
N GLY A 151 5.92 4.09 30.24
CA GLY A 151 5.23 4.21 28.97
C GLY A 151 4.96 2.83 28.42
N VAL A 152 3.80 2.66 27.80
CA VAL A 152 3.51 1.51 26.97
C VAL A 152 4.60 1.47 25.92
N ALA A 153 5.62 0.63 26.11
CA ALA A 153 6.58 0.33 25.08
C ALA A 153 5.76 -0.22 23.92
N ALA A 154 5.79 0.47 22.78
CA ALA A 154 5.45 -0.15 21.51
C ALA A 154 6.16 -1.51 21.49
N ALA A 155 5.43 -2.59 21.21
CA ALA A 155 6.02 -3.92 21.11
C ALA A 155 7.27 -3.79 20.23
N VAL A 156 8.44 -3.99 20.82
CA VAL A 156 9.70 -3.85 20.08
C VAL A 156 9.72 -5.05 19.13
N ALA A 157 9.58 -4.81 17.83
CA ALA A 157 9.67 -5.87 16.83
C ALA A 157 10.95 -6.68 17.06
N ASP A 158 10.85 -8.02 17.04
CA ASP A 158 12.04 -8.86 17.07
C ASP A 158 12.93 -8.47 15.90
N THR A 159 14.08 -7.86 16.16
CA THR A 159 14.97 -7.38 15.10
C THR A 159 15.51 -8.48 14.18
N LYS A 160 15.30 -9.75 14.55
CA LYS A 160 15.59 -10.90 13.69
C LYS A 160 14.60 -11.01 12.52
N GLU A 161 13.37 -10.56 12.68
CA GLU A 161 12.31 -10.70 11.67
C GLU A 161 11.58 -9.37 11.46
N TRP A 162 10.98 -9.24 10.30
CA TRP A 162 10.05 -8.17 10.00
C TRP A 162 8.91 -8.80 9.23
N SER A 163 8.09 -9.55 9.97
CA SER A 163 7.17 -10.54 9.43
C SER A 163 5.77 -9.98 9.15
N MET A 164 5.52 -8.73 9.49
CA MET A 164 4.26 -8.03 9.26
C MET A 164 4.55 -6.63 8.72
N TRP A 165 3.72 -6.11 7.82
CA TRP A 165 3.83 -4.71 7.38
C TRP A 165 3.85 -3.76 8.60
N GLY A 166 4.83 -2.86 8.68
CA GLY A 166 5.07 -2.03 9.87
C GLY A 166 5.55 -2.76 11.13
N GLY A 167 6.01 -4.01 11.00
CA GLY A 167 6.70 -4.81 12.03
C GLY A 167 5.82 -5.33 13.16
N THR A 168 4.73 -4.63 13.46
CA THR A 168 3.80 -4.95 14.55
C THR A 168 2.37 -4.58 14.18
N THR A 169 1.42 -4.91 15.04
CA THR A 169 0.02 -4.51 14.87
C THR A 169 -0.19 -2.99 14.84
N SER A 170 0.72 -2.21 15.43
CA SER A 170 0.63 -0.74 15.45
C SER A 170 1.04 -0.09 14.13
N ARG A 171 1.65 -0.86 13.21
CA ARG A 171 2.11 -0.45 11.87
C ARG A 171 3.13 0.70 11.85
N ASN A 172 3.79 0.98 12.98
CA ASN A 172 4.78 2.04 13.05
C ASN A 172 6.09 1.60 12.38
N MET A 173 6.52 2.31 11.33
CA MET A 173 7.68 1.97 10.49
C MET A 173 9.02 2.29 11.18
N VAL A 174 9.20 1.72 12.37
CA VAL A 174 10.36 1.92 13.25
C VAL A 174 10.93 0.56 13.60
N ASN A 175 12.16 0.31 13.15
CA ASN A 175 12.89 -0.90 13.45
C ASN A 175 13.89 -0.63 14.59
N ALA A 176 13.89 -1.51 15.59
CA ALA A 176 14.70 -1.34 16.80
C ALA A 176 16.15 -1.83 16.65
N THR A 177 16.56 -2.28 15.47
CA THR A 177 17.94 -2.74 15.23
C THR A 177 18.91 -1.59 15.48
N THR A 178 19.94 -1.84 16.29
CA THR A 178 21.01 -0.86 16.57
C THR A 178 22.37 -1.33 16.06
N GLY A 179 23.31 -0.41 15.86
CA GLY A 179 24.67 -0.75 15.43
C GLY A 179 24.73 -1.21 13.98
N ILE A 180 23.88 -0.65 13.13
CA ILE A 180 23.91 -0.89 11.68
C ILE A 180 24.90 0.08 11.03
N ASN A 181 25.59 -0.40 10.01
CA ASN A 181 26.42 0.41 9.16
C ASN A 181 25.69 0.77 7.85
N LEU A 182 25.18 2.00 7.80
CA LEU A 182 24.65 2.61 6.58
C LEU A 182 25.66 3.59 5.94
N GLU A 183 26.80 3.84 6.59
CA GLU A 183 27.83 4.75 6.07
C GLU A 183 28.59 4.08 4.92
N GLY A 184 28.54 4.71 3.75
CA GLY A 184 29.18 4.17 2.55
C GLY A 184 28.47 2.95 1.97
N LEU A 185 27.16 2.77 2.23
CA LEU A 185 26.33 1.98 1.34
C LEU A 185 26.45 2.57 -0.07
N LYS A 186 26.63 1.69 -1.05
CA LYS A 186 26.87 2.05 -2.45
C LYS A 186 25.87 1.35 -3.35
N PRO A 187 25.69 1.86 -4.58
CA PRO A 187 24.99 1.12 -5.62
C PRO A 187 25.50 -0.32 -5.73
N ALA A 188 24.64 -1.23 -6.16
CA ALA A 188 24.92 -2.67 -6.17
C ALA A 188 26.24 -3.04 -6.87
N GLU A 189 26.62 -2.34 -7.94
CA GLU A 189 27.86 -2.56 -8.70
C GLU A 189 29.14 -2.20 -7.91
N GLU A 190 29.02 -1.35 -6.90
CA GLU A 190 30.13 -0.85 -6.09
C GLU A 190 30.07 -1.31 -4.62
N ALA A 191 28.99 -1.96 -4.21
CA ALA A 191 28.72 -2.37 -2.84
C ALA A 191 29.72 -3.41 -2.31
N GLY A 192 30.39 -4.16 -3.20
CA GLY A 192 31.37 -5.16 -2.81
C GLY A 192 30.77 -6.18 -1.83
N GLY A 193 31.42 -6.39 -0.68
CA GLY A 193 30.98 -7.38 0.31
C GLY A 193 29.76 -7.00 1.15
N SER A 194 29.21 -5.79 1.02
CA SER A 194 27.96 -5.42 1.70
C SER A 194 26.72 -5.90 0.95
N LEU A 195 26.77 -6.03 -0.37
CA LEU A 195 25.71 -6.69 -1.13
C LEU A 195 25.86 -8.20 -1.03
N ILE A 196 24.87 -8.89 -0.47
CA ILE A 196 24.89 -10.34 -0.29
C ILE A 196 24.29 -11.04 -1.51
N PHE A 197 23.14 -10.57 -1.98
CA PHE A 197 22.54 -11.06 -3.21
C PHE A 197 21.64 -10.00 -3.86
N THR A 198 21.39 -10.21 -5.15
CA THR A 198 20.34 -9.55 -5.92
C THR A 198 19.52 -10.64 -6.61
N GLN A 199 18.20 -10.51 -6.59
CA GLN A 199 17.31 -11.39 -7.35
C GLN A 199 16.42 -10.62 -8.31
N THR A 200 16.17 -11.22 -9.47
CA THR A 200 15.24 -10.67 -10.46
C THR A 200 13.81 -10.85 -9.96
N LEU A 201 13.00 -9.80 -10.03
CA LEU A 201 11.56 -9.86 -9.76
C LEU A 201 10.80 -9.86 -11.08
N GLY A 202 9.53 -9.51 -11.02
CA GLY A 202 8.70 -9.27 -12.20
C GLY A 202 9.07 -7.99 -12.96
N SER A 203 8.28 -7.66 -13.97
CA SER A 203 8.41 -6.38 -14.68
C SER A 203 7.79 -5.20 -13.93
N GLN A 204 6.92 -5.47 -12.96
CA GLN A 204 6.32 -4.47 -12.06
C GLN A 204 6.17 -5.03 -10.64
N THR A 205 6.77 -4.35 -9.67
CA THR A 205 6.79 -4.73 -8.24
C THR A 205 6.38 -3.53 -7.40
N TYR A 206 5.30 -3.69 -6.64
CA TYR A 206 4.83 -2.73 -5.63
C TYR A 206 4.71 -3.37 -4.23
N GLY A 207 4.73 -4.71 -4.15
CA GLY A 207 4.72 -5.41 -2.87
C GLY A 207 6.02 -5.16 -2.11
N ASN A 208 5.91 -4.80 -0.83
CA ASN A 208 7.08 -4.63 0.02
C ASN A 208 7.72 -5.98 0.37
N PRO A 209 9.06 -6.07 0.42
CA PRO A 209 9.73 -7.26 0.93
C PRO A 209 9.38 -7.48 2.41
N ILE A 210 9.07 -8.71 2.79
CA ILE A 210 8.77 -9.10 4.18
C ILE A 210 9.66 -10.30 4.57
N VAL A 211 10.15 -10.32 5.81
CA VAL A 211 11.17 -11.30 6.24
C VAL A 211 10.72 -12.01 7.51
N GLY A 212 10.72 -13.33 7.48
CA GLY A 212 10.32 -14.15 8.63
C GLY A 212 10.59 -15.63 8.37
N SER A 213 10.81 -16.40 9.43
CA SER A 213 11.03 -17.85 9.34
C SER A 213 12.18 -18.27 8.41
N GLY A 214 13.18 -17.41 8.25
CA GLY A 214 14.34 -17.67 7.38
C GLY A 214 14.13 -17.35 5.89
N TYR A 215 12.98 -16.81 5.53
CA TYR A 215 12.62 -16.46 4.15
C TYR A 215 12.41 -14.95 3.97
N VAL A 216 12.57 -14.49 2.73
CA VAL A 216 12.10 -13.18 2.26
C VAL A 216 11.06 -13.39 1.17
N LEU A 217 9.89 -12.78 1.33
CA LEU A 217 8.78 -12.82 0.40
C LEU A 217 8.60 -11.46 -0.27
N VAL A 218 8.33 -11.45 -1.58
CA VAL A 218 8.03 -10.22 -2.34
C VAL A 218 6.85 -10.45 -3.30
N GLY A 219 5.84 -9.59 -3.21
CA GLY A 219 4.72 -9.54 -4.15
C GLY A 219 5.09 -8.80 -5.45
N THR A 220 4.87 -9.44 -6.60
CA THR A 220 5.31 -8.98 -7.93
C THR A 220 4.45 -9.64 -9.03
N ASN A 221 4.72 -9.40 -10.30
CA ASN A 221 4.21 -10.21 -11.42
C ASN A 221 5.20 -11.31 -11.86
N ASN A 222 4.80 -12.15 -12.83
CA ASN A 222 5.60 -13.27 -13.35
C ASN A 222 6.68 -12.91 -14.39
N GLY A 223 7.03 -11.62 -14.55
CA GLY A 223 8.04 -11.18 -15.53
C GLY A 223 9.43 -11.82 -15.35
N GLY A 224 9.77 -12.25 -14.13
CA GLY A 224 11.00 -12.99 -13.83
C GLY A 224 11.01 -14.44 -14.35
N ASN A 225 9.88 -14.96 -14.83
CA ASN A 225 9.73 -16.27 -15.46
C ASN A 225 10.27 -17.45 -14.63
N TYR A 226 10.14 -17.40 -13.30
CA TYR A 226 10.53 -18.49 -12.39
C TYR A 226 9.74 -19.77 -12.64
N ARG A 227 8.49 -19.64 -13.12
CA ARG A 227 7.61 -20.75 -13.47
C ARG A 227 7.18 -20.67 -14.95
N PRO A 228 8.00 -21.19 -15.89
CA PRO A 228 7.73 -21.09 -17.32
C PRO A 228 6.45 -21.77 -17.79
N LYS A 229 5.85 -22.67 -16.99
CA LYS A 229 4.54 -23.29 -17.27
C LYS A 229 3.41 -22.26 -17.31
N HIS A 230 3.48 -21.21 -16.51
CA HIS A 230 2.49 -20.15 -16.48
C HIS A 230 2.75 -19.14 -17.60
N LYS A 231 1.89 -19.15 -18.61
CA LYS A 231 1.96 -18.24 -19.75
C LYS A 231 1.01 -17.05 -19.59
N GLY A 232 1.42 -15.91 -20.12
CA GLY A 232 0.69 -14.65 -19.99
C GLY A 232 0.88 -14.00 -18.62
N ASP A 233 0.28 -12.84 -18.44
CA ASP A 233 0.41 -12.02 -17.24
C ASP A 233 -0.22 -12.69 -16.00
N ARG A 234 0.47 -12.62 -14.86
CA ARG A 234 0.11 -13.24 -13.57
C ARG A 234 0.58 -12.39 -12.41
N GLY A 235 -0.21 -12.36 -11.34
CA GLY A 235 0.25 -11.93 -10.02
C GLY A 235 1.05 -13.04 -9.35
N CYS A 236 2.09 -12.69 -8.61
CA CYS A 236 2.99 -13.63 -7.94
C CYS A 236 3.42 -13.15 -6.55
N VAL A 237 3.67 -14.11 -5.65
CA VAL A 237 4.56 -13.91 -4.49
C VAL A 237 5.77 -14.82 -4.69
N LEU A 238 6.97 -14.25 -4.62
CA LEU A 238 8.23 -14.98 -4.74
C LEU A 238 8.83 -15.19 -3.36
N CYS A 239 9.23 -16.43 -3.07
CA CYS A 239 9.90 -16.81 -1.83
C CYS A 239 11.37 -17.13 -2.08
N TYR A 240 12.25 -16.52 -1.29
CA TYR A 240 13.68 -16.75 -1.32
C TYR A 240 14.22 -17.06 0.08
N ASP A 241 15.29 -17.84 0.14
CA ASP A 241 16.11 -17.94 1.36
C ASP A 241 16.62 -16.54 1.75
N ALA A 242 16.37 -16.12 2.98
CA ALA A 242 16.71 -14.77 3.42
C ALA A 242 18.23 -14.50 3.45
N LYS A 243 19.06 -15.55 3.54
CA LYS A 243 20.52 -15.41 3.66
C LYS A 243 21.22 -15.54 2.32
N THR A 244 20.80 -16.49 1.49
CA THR A 244 21.47 -16.78 0.21
C THR A 244 20.76 -16.15 -0.98
N GLY A 245 19.48 -15.81 -0.84
CA GLY A 245 18.64 -15.35 -1.93
C GLY A 245 18.16 -16.49 -2.83
N ASP A 246 18.43 -17.76 -2.51
CA ASP A 246 18.02 -18.89 -3.34
C ASP A 246 16.49 -18.95 -3.45
N PHE A 247 15.98 -18.97 -4.69
CA PHE A 247 14.56 -19.14 -4.95
C PHE A 247 14.05 -20.48 -4.40
N LYS A 248 12.90 -20.44 -3.73
CA LYS A 248 12.26 -21.62 -3.12
C LYS A 248 10.99 -22.00 -3.86
N TRP A 249 10.02 -21.09 -3.88
CA TRP A 249 8.73 -21.31 -4.49
C TRP A 249 8.08 -19.99 -4.92
N GLN A 250 7.05 -20.11 -5.75
CA GLN A 250 6.23 -19.01 -6.24
C GLN A 250 4.76 -19.34 -6.04
N LEU A 251 4.01 -18.46 -5.37
CA LEU A 251 2.55 -18.42 -5.48
C LEU A 251 2.20 -17.73 -6.79
N THR A 252 1.37 -18.33 -7.65
CA THR A 252 0.96 -17.76 -8.94
C THR A 252 -0.55 -17.63 -9.01
N ARG A 253 -1.07 -16.45 -9.34
CA ARG A 253 -2.51 -16.24 -9.57
C ARG A 253 -2.77 -15.59 -10.92
N GLU A 254 -3.80 -16.07 -11.62
CA GLU A 254 -4.25 -15.47 -12.88
C GLU A 254 -4.76 -14.05 -12.70
N LYS A 255 -4.72 -13.29 -13.79
CA LYS A 255 -5.43 -12.03 -13.87
C LYS A 255 -6.93 -12.25 -13.95
N LEU A 256 -7.70 -11.35 -13.34
CA LEU A 256 -9.16 -11.38 -13.43
C LEU A 256 -9.62 -11.16 -14.89
N PRO A 257 -10.65 -11.90 -15.37
CA PRO A 257 -11.13 -11.80 -16.74
C PRO A 257 -11.76 -10.44 -17.07
N ALA A 258 -12.20 -9.71 -16.05
CA ALA A 258 -12.72 -8.35 -16.20
C ALA A 258 -11.63 -7.32 -16.57
N GLY A 259 -10.35 -7.69 -16.47
CA GLY A 259 -9.23 -6.82 -16.84
C GLY A 259 -9.17 -5.57 -15.97
N ARG A 260 -8.84 -4.43 -16.59
CA ARG A 260 -8.44 -3.19 -15.88
C ARG A 260 -9.41 -2.71 -14.82
N VAL A 261 -10.71 -2.92 -14.98
CA VAL A 261 -11.70 -2.48 -13.98
C VAL A 261 -11.51 -3.19 -12.63
N ASN A 262 -11.08 -4.46 -12.61
CA ASN A 262 -10.91 -5.22 -11.37
C ASN A 262 -9.44 -5.57 -11.06
N ASP A 263 -8.60 -5.69 -12.08
CA ASP A 263 -7.21 -6.15 -11.97
C ASP A 263 -6.35 -5.56 -13.10
N TRP A 264 -5.48 -4.62 -12.74
CA TRP A 264 -4.63 -3.94 -13.69
C TRP A 264 -3.61 -4.88 -14.36
N PRO A 265 -3.46 -4.79 -15.70
CA PRO A 265 -2.46 -5.55 -16.43
C PRO A 265 -1.05 -5.28 -15.92
N GLU A 266 -0.25 -6.33 -15.92
CA GLU A 266 1.14 -6.39 -15.47
C GLU A 266 1.36 -6.04 -14.01
N GLN A 267 0.35 -5.58 -13.28
CA GLN A 267 0.52 -5.30 -11.86
C GLN A 267 0.75 -6.59 -11.08
N GLY A 268 1.66 -6.56 -10.11
CA GLY A 268 1.91 -7.70 -9.26
C GLY A 268 0.83 -7.95 -8.22
N ILE A 269 1.09 -8.89 -7.31
CA ILE A 269 0.40 -8.90 -6.01
C ILE A 269 0.98 -7.76 -5.18
N CYS A 270 0.20 -6.71 -4.94
CA CYS A 270 0.67 -5.50 -4.24
C CYS A 270 0.56 -5.60 -2.71
N SER A 271 -0.27 -6.51 -2.19
CA SER A 271 -0.39 -6.71 -0.75
C SER A 271 0.93 -7.25 -0.18
N THR A 272 1.33 -6.74 0.98
CA THR A 272 2.49 -7.27 1.70
C THR A 272 2.02 -8.45 2.56
N PRO A 273 2.60 -9.66 2.39
CA PRO A 273 2.24 -10.81 3.21
C PRO A 273 2.53 -10.59 4.69
N THR A 274 1.87 -11.36 5.54
CA THR A 274 2.24 -11.50 6.96
C THR A 274 2.68 -12.94 7.22
N ILE A 275 3.77 -13.13 7.96
CA ILE A 275 4.36 -14.42 8.32
C ILE A 275 4.18 -14.65 9.83
N GLU A 276 3.77 -15.84 10.23
CA GLU A 276 3.81 -16.29 11.62
C GLU A 276 4.15 -17.78 11.66
N GLY A 277 5.36 -18.10 12.12
CA GLY A 277 5.86 -19.48 12.13
C GLY A 277 5.91 -20.06 10.72
N LYS A 278 5.29 -21.21 10.50
CA LYS A 278 5.30 -21.91 9.20
C LYS A 278 4.25 -21.40 8.21
N ARG A 279 3.54 -20.32 8.51
CA ARG A 279 2.43 -19.85 7.67
C ARG A 279 2.66 -18.42 7.21
N MET A 280 2.20 -18.14 6.01
CA MET A 280 1.96 -16.77 5.56
C MET A 280 0.49 -16.55 5.22
N TRP A 281 0.07 -15.29 5.31
CA TRP A 281 -1.24 -14.83 4.86
C TRP A 281 -1.10 -13.66 3.90
N ILE A 282 -1.96 -13.61 2.89
CA ILE A 282 -1.88 -12.64 1.81
C ILE A 282 -3.27 -12.33 1.22
N VAL A 283 -3.44 -11.10 0.71
CA VAL A 283 -4.53 -10.77 -0.22
C VAL A 283 -3.97 -10.79 -1.65
N THR A 284 -4.52 -11.62 -2.52
CA THR A 284 -4.03 -11.77 -3.90
C THR A 284 -4.65 -10.76 -4.85
N ASN A 285 -4.10 -10.63 -6.06
CA ASN A 285 -4.67 -9.79 -7.13
C ASN A 285 -6.09 -10.24 -7.55
N ARG A 286 -6.49 -11.46 -7.20
CA ARG A 286 -7.82 -12.01 -7.49
C ARG A 286 -8.84 -11.72 -6.39
N CYS A 287 -8.51 -10.86 -5.41
CA CYS A 287 -9.39 -10.53 -4.29
C CYS A 287 -9.70 -11.76 -3.42
N GLU A 288 -8.66 -12.54 -3.15
CA GLU A 288 -8.72 -13.70 -2.28
C GLU A 288 -7.87 -13.48 -1.05
N VAL A 289 -8.31 -13.98 0.10
CA VAL A 289 -7.48 -14.10 1.30
C VAL A 289 -6.97 -15.54 1.38
N MET A 290 -5.65 -15.71 1.41
CA MET A 290 -5.04 -17.04 1.48
C MET A 290 -4.20 -17.21 2.73
N CYS A 291 -4.18 -18.43 3.24
CA CYS A 291 -3.10 -18.95 4.07
C CYS A 291 -2.30 -19.96 3.27
N VAL A 292 -0.98 -19.80 3.27
CA VAL A 292 -0.03 -20.59 2.50
C VAL A 292 1.06 -21.10 3.44
N ASP A 293 1.49 -22.34 3.24
CA ASP A 293 2.63 -22.90 3.96
C ASP A 293 3.95 -22.26 3.50
N MET A 294 4.86 -22.00 4.45
CA MET A 294 6.12 -21.30 4.19
C MET A 294 7.16 -22.16 3.47
N GLU A 295 7.08 -23.48 3.54
CA GLU A 295 7.87 -24.40 2.72
C GLU A 295 7.26 -24.56 1.32
N GLY A 296 5.94 -24.34 1.17
CA GLY A 296 5.23 -24.63 -0.07
C GLY A 296 5.39 -26.10 -0.45
N PHE A 297 5.32 -26.44 -1.73
CA PHE A 297 5.62 -27.82 -2.18
C PHE A 297 7.12 -28.14 -2.20
N HIS A 298 7.99 -27.27 -1.66
CA HIS A 298 9.44 -27.43 -1.76
C HIS A 298 9.96 -28.68 -1.03
N ASP A 299 9.36 -28.99 0.10
CA ASP A 299 9.65 -30.18 0.90
C ASP A 299 9.05 -31.47 0.30
N GLY A 300 8.10 -31.33 -0.63
CA GLY A 300 7.43 -32.41 -1.33
C GLY A 300 6.20 -32.96 -0.60
N GLU A 301 5.69 -32.25 0.41
CA GLU A 301 4.47 -32.58 1.14
C GLU A 301 3.35 -31.58 0.78
N ASN A 302 2.10 -31.95 1.10
CA ASN A 302 0.96 -31.03 1.13
C ASN A 302 0.58 -30.92 2.61
N ASP A 303 0.83 -29.76 3.19
CA ASP A 303 0.62 -29.41 4.60
C ASP A 303 -0.79 -28.87 4.87
N GLY A 304 -1.59 -28.69 3.81
CA GLY A 304 -2.93 -28.16 3.82
C GLY A 304 -4.06 -29.21 3.68
N PRO A 305 -5.30 -28.82 3.99
CA PRO A 305 -6.50 -29.58 3.63
C PRO A 305 -6.92 -29.41 2.15
N VAL A 306 -6.39 -28.40 1.43
CA VAL A 306 -6.67 -28.19 0.00
C VAL A 306 -5.87 -29.21 -0.79
N THR A 307 -6.52 -30.01 -1.65
CA THR A 307 -5.85 -31.14 -2.35
C THR A 307 -6.12 -31.17 -3.85
N ASP A 308 -6.97 -30.26 -4.34
CA ASP A 308 -7.34 -30.06 -5.74
C ASP A 308 -6.58 -28.89 -6.38
N GLU A 309 -5.46 -28.48 -5.78
CA GLU A 309 -4.58 -27.45 -6.30
C GLU A 309 -4.03 -27.83 -7.68
N VAL A 310 -4.04 -26.86 -8.58
CA VAL A 310 -3.49 -27.03 -9.94
C VAL A 310 -1.96 -27.06 -9.91
N ASP A 311 -1.36 -26.36 -8.95
CA ASP A 311 0.08 -26.12 -8.86
C ASP A 311 0.68 -26.85 -7.65
N THR A 312 1.29 -28.02 -7.91
CA THR A 312 1.81 -28.93 -6.87
C THR A 312 3.26 -29.37 -7.09
N GLU A 313 3.99 -28.68 -7.99
CA GLU A 313 5.41 -28.98 -8.22
C GLU A 313 6.27 -28.28 -7.17
N LYS A 314 7.51 -28.75 -6.96
CA LYS A 314 8.42 -28.26 -5.90
C LYS A 314 8.66 -26.75 -5.78
N GLY A 315 8.42 -25.98 -6.83
CA GLY A 315 8.57 -24.52 -6.79
C GLY A 315 7.23 -23.79 -6.65
N ASP A 316 6.14 -24.49 -6.36
CA ASP A 316 4.79 -23.94 -6.22
C ASP A 316 4.51 -23.74 -4.73
N ALA A 317 3.68 -22.74 -4.43
CA ALA A 317 3.15 -22.54 -3.09
C ALA A 317 2.15 -23.65 -2.73
N ASP A 318 2.05 -23.99 -1.45
CA ASP A 318 1.08 -24.95 -0.90
C ASP A 318 0.02 -24.20 -0.08
N ILE A 319 -1.24 -24.26 -0.51
CA ILE A 319 -2.36 -23.49 0.02
C ILE A 319 -3.02 -24.27 1.16
N ILE A 320 -3.05 -23.66 2.35
CA ILE A 320 -3.71 -24.22 3.52
C ILE A 320 -5.21 -23.91 3.48
N TRP A 321 -5.60 -22.68 3.18
CA TRP A 321 -6.99 -22.31 2.96
C TRP A 321 -7.08 -21.05 2.10
N ASN A 322 -8.23 -20.87 1.45
CA ASN A 322 -8.53 -19.74 0.58
C ASN A 322 -9.98 -19.26 0.83
N LEU A 323 -10.17 -17.94 0.87
CA LEU A 323 -11.47 -17.27 0.86
C LEU A 323 -11.54 -16.40 -0.41
N ASP A 324 -12.41 -16.75 -1.37
CA ASP A 324 -12.63 -15.94 -2.57
C ASP A 324 -13.69 -14.86 -2.27
N MET A 325 -13.25 -13.62 -2.07
CA MET A 325 -14.16 -12.55 -1.66
C MET A 325 -15.13 -12.13 -2.79
N ILE A 326 -14.79 -12.40 -4.06
CA ILE A 326 -15.69 -12.11 -5.18
C ILE A 326 -16.82 -13.14 -5.21
N GLU A 327 -16.47 -14.43 -5.21
CA GLU A 327 -17.45 -15.51 -5.33
C GLU A 327 -18.29 -15.67 -4.05
N GLU A 328 -17.65 -15.62 -2.89
CA GLU A 328 -18.31 -15.94 -1.61
C GLU A 328 -19.01 -14.73 -0.99
N LEU A 329 -18.47 -13.51 -1.19
CA LEU A 329 -18.94 -12.29 -0.54
C LEU A 329 -19.49 -11.24 -1.51
N GLY A 330 -19.41 -11.50 -2.81
CA GLY A 330 -19.88 -10.57 -3.85
C GLY A 330 -19.07 -9.28 -3.93
N VAL A 331 -17.82 -9.26 -3.46
CA VAL A 331 -16.96 -8.07 -3.49
C VAL A 331 -16.65 -7.70 -4.94
N PHE A 332 -16.67 -6.40 -5.23
CA PHE A 332 -16.26 -5.85 -6.52
C PHE A 332 -14.94 -5.09 -6.34
N PRO A 333 -13.77 -5.74 -6.49
CA PRO A 333 -12.49 -5.04 -6.35
C PRO A 333 -12.33 -4.04 -7.49
N HIS A 334 -11.86 -2.83 -7.22
CA HIS A 334 -11.61 -1.84 -8.29
C HIS A 334 -10.10 -1.66 -8.53
N ASN A 335 -9.68 -1.77 -9.80
CA ASN A 335 -8.30 -1.72 -10.32
C ASN A 335 -7.29 -2.74 -9.75
N LEU A 336 -7.27 -2.94 -8.43
CA LEU A 336 -6.37 -3.82 -7.70
C LEU A 336 -7.04 -4.29 -6.42
N ALA A 337 -6.79 -5.55 -6.05
CA ALA A 337 -7.06 -6.05 -4.71
C ALA A 337 -5.78 -6.00 -3.85
N THR A 338 -5.83 -5.26 -2.74
CA THR A 338 -4.72 -5.15 -1.80
C THR A 338 -5.21 -4.80 -0.40
N SER A 339 -4.70 -5.55 0.57
CA SER A 339 -4.74 -5.20 1.98
C SER A 339 -3.68 -6.06 2.67
N SER A 340 -2.68 -5.44 3.28
CA SER A 340 -1.63 -6.19 3.98
C SER A 340 -2.26 -6.79 5.24
N PRO A 341 -2.32 -8.13 5.39
CA PRO A 341 -3.04 -8.74 6.52
C PRO A 341 -2.51 -8.24 7.86
N LEU A 342 -3.42 -8.07 8.82
CA LEU A 342 -3.09 -7.76 10.20
C LEU A 342 -3.44 -8.97 11.05
N ILE A 343 -2.47 -9.52 11.79
CA ILE A 343 -2.72 -10.65 12.69
C ILE A 343 -2.67 -10.18 14.13
N TRP A 344 -3.68 -10.56 14.90
CA TRP A 344 -3.72 -10.36 16.35
C TRP A 344 -4.42 -11.54 17.02
N ASN A 345 -3.66 -12.31 17.81
CA ASN A 345 -4.07 -13.62 18.32
C ASN A 345 -4.50 -14.54 17.16
N ASP A 346 -5.68 -15.15 17.24
CA ASP A 346 -6.23 -16.02 16.20
C ASP A 346 -6.98 -15.27 15.09
N TYR A 347 -6.99 -13.93 15.13
CA TYR A 347 -7.70 -13.11 14.18
C TYR A 347 -6.77 -12.55 13.10
N LEU A 348 -7.28 -12.54 11.87
CA LEU A 348 -6.72 -11.90 10.71
C LEU A 348 -7.69 -10.82 10.22
N TYR A 349 -7.20 -9.60 9.99
CA TYR A 349 -8.01 -8.48 9.50
C TYR A 349 -7.51 -8.00 8.15
N VAL A 350 -8.45 -7.77 7.23
CA VAL A 350 -8.19 -7.29 5.86
C VAL A 350 -9.34 -6.41 5.37
N LEU A 351 -9.01 -5.46 4.51
CA LEU A 351 -9.98 -4.76 3.66
C LEU A 351 -10.20 -5.57 2.39
N THR A 352 -11.39 -5.43 1.80
CA THR A 352 -11.80 -6.26 0.65
C THR A 352 -11.46 -5.66 -0.72
N SER A 353 -11.00 -4.41 -0.75
CA SER A 353 -10.78 -3.65 -1.99
C SER A 353 -12.03 -3.33 -2.80
N ASN A 354 -13.22 -3.47 -2.19
CA ASN A 354 -14.49 -3.09 -2.80
C ASN A 354 -14.42 -1.65 -3.34
N GLY A 355 -15.03 -1.40 -4.50
CA GLY A 355 -14.86 -0.13 -5.20
C GLY A 355 -15.97 0.18 -6.20
N VAL A 356 -15.70 1.20 -7.01
CA VAL A 356 -16.63 1.71 -8.03
C VAL A 356 -16.57 0.89 -9.32
N ASP A 357 -17.51 1.13 -10.22
CA ASP A 357 -17.50 0.59 -11.57
C ASP A 357 -16.44 1.25 -12.48
N GLU A 358 -16.27 0.74 -13.70
CA GLU A 358 -15.33 1.30 -14.69
C GLU A 358 -15.59 2.78 -15.00
N ALA A 359 -16.85 3.21 -14.95
CA ALA A 359 -17.25 4.59 -15.20
C ALA A 359 -16.99 5.53 -14.00
N HIS A 360 -16.64 4.97 -12.83
CA HIS A 360 -16.45 5.68 -11.56
C HIS A 360 -17.72 6.42 -11.11
N LEU A 361 -18.89 5.82 -11.33
CA LEU A 361 -20.19 6.41 -11.06
C LEU A 361 -20.92 5.76 -9.89
N GLU A 362 -20.82 4.44 -9.77
CA GLU A 362 -21.57 3.67 -8.78
C GLU A 362 -20.67 2.61 -8.13
N VAL A 363 -20.98 2.24 -6.89
CA VAL A 363 -20.41 1.06 -6.23
C VAL A 363 -21.29 -0.14 -6.61
N PRO A 364 -20.83 -1.10 -7.44
CA PRO A 364 -21.66 -2.21 -7.91
C PRO A 364 -22.16 -3.13 -6.80
N SER A 365 -21.34 -3.25 -5.75
CA SER A 365 -21.54 -4.15 -4.62
C SER A 365 -21.58 -3.39 -3.29
N PRO A 366 -22.52 -2.45 -3.09
CA PRO A 366 -22.51 -1.54 -1.94
C PRO A 366 -22.92 -2.25 -0.63
N ARG A 367 -23.38 -3.50 -0.73
CA ARG A 367 -23.76 -4.33 0.42
C ARG A 367 -22.74 -5.41 0.74
N SER A 368 -21.70 -5.57 -0.08
CA SER A 368 -20.62 -6.51 0.21
C SER A 368 -19.77 -5.98 1.36
N PRO A 369 -19.12 -6.87 2.13
CA PRO A 369 -18.26 -6.43 3.21
C PRO A 369 -17.06 -5.65 2.66
N CYS A 370 -16.67 -4.62 3.39
CA CYS A 370 -15.54 -3.74 3.15
C CYS A 370 -14.37 -4.06 4.10
N PHE A 371 -14.65 -4.76 5.21
CA PHE A 371 -13.68 -5.12 6.22
C PHE A 371 -14.05 -6.41 6.93
N LEU A 372 -13.07 -7.29 7.08
CA LEU A 372 -13.26 -8.64 7.57
C LEU A 372 -12.38 -8.89 8.79
N CYS A 373 -12.94 -9.65 9.74
CA CYS A 373 -12.18 -10.40 10.73
C CYS A 373 -12.37 -11.88 10.45
N ILE A 374 -11.25 -12.58 10.27
CA ILE A 374 -11.18 -13.97 9.85
C ILE A 374 -10.42 -14.76 10.91
N ASN A 375 -10.84 -15.99 11.20
CA ASN A 375 -10.03 -16.92 11.96
C ASN A 375 -8.82 -17.33 11.11
N LYS A 376 -7.61 -16.90 11.51
CA LYS A 376 -6.39 -17.11 10.73
C LYS A 376 -6.06 -18.58 10.47
N ASN A 377 -6.60 -19.49 11.28
CA ASN A 377 -6.32 -20.91 11.21
C ASN A 377 -7.27 -21.67 10.27
N THR A 378 -8.50 -21.17 10.09
CA THR A 378 -9.56 -21.88 9.34
C THR A 378 -10.05 -21.12 8.09
N GLY A 379 -9.81 -19.82 8.00
CA GLY A 379 -10.36 -18.98 6.93
C GLY A 379 -11.81 -18.55 7.16
N GLU A 380 -12.43 -18.97 8.27
CA GLU A 380 -13.83 -18.63 8.58
C GLU A 380 -13.96 -17.16 9.01
N ILE A 381 -14.98 -16.47 8.48
CA ILE A 381 -15.32 -15.11 8.89
C ILE A 381 -15.89 -15.13 10.31
N VAL A 382 -15.24 -14.40 11.21
CA VAL A 382 -15.68 -14.19 12.59
C VAL A 382 -16.70 -13.06 12.66
N TRP A 383 -16.39 -11.95 11.99
CA TRP A 383 -17.31 -10.83 11.78
C TRP A 383 -16.91 -10.03 10.54
N GLU A 384 -17.86 -9.28 10.00
CA GLU A 384 -17.68 -8.43 8.82
C GLU A 384 -18.32 -7.06 9.02
N ASN A 385 -17.86 -6.07 8.25
CA ASN A 385 -18.44 -4.73 8.23
C ASN A 385 -18.52 -4.20 6.79
N ASN A 386 -19.62 -3.52 6.47
CA ASN A 386 -19.95 -3.09 5.10
C ASN A 386 -19.82 -1.57 4.93
N GLU A 387 -19.45 -0.82 5.98
CA GLU A 387 -19.19 0.60 5.86
C GLU A 387 -18.05 0.82 4.85
N PRO A 388 -18.16 1.80 3.94
CA PRO A 388 -19.11 2.90 3.96
C PRO A 388 -20.29 2.71 2.96
N PHE A 389 -20.62 1.45 2.62
CA PHE A 389 -21.62 1.07 1.63
C PHE A 389 -21.36 1.67 0.23
N ASP A 390 -22.24 2.56 -0.24
CA ASP A 390 -22.21 3.19 -1.55
C ASP A 390 -21.37 4.48 -1.61
N LYS A 391 -20.68 4.83 -0.51
CA LYS A 391 -19.89 6.07 -0.41
C LYS A 391 -18.40 5.89 -0.74
N ILE A 392 -18.00 4.72 -1.24
CA ILE A 392 -16.62 4.48 -1.65
C ILE A 392 -16.30 5.44 -2.81
N LEU A 393 -15.22 6.21 -2.66
CA LEU A 393 -14.84 7.23 -3.62
C LEU A 393 -14.23 6.64 -4.90
N HIS A 394 -13.43 5.58 -4.74
CA HIS A 394 -12.69 4.95 -5.83
C HIS A 394 -12.51 3.44 -5.56
N GLY A 395 -11.54 3.06 -4.74
CA GLY A 395 -11.35 1.69 -4.25
C GLY A 395 -10.79 1.70 -2.83
N GLN A 396 -10.61 0.52 -2.23
CA GLN A 396 -10.05 0.36 -0.90
C GLN A 396 -8.67 -0.31 -0.96
N TRP A 397 -7.61 0.49 -0.93
CA TRP A 397 -6.23 0.00 -1.04
C TRP A 397 -5.41 0.21 0.25
N GLY A 398 -6.05 0.67 1.31
CA GLY A 398 -5.45 0.77 2.64
C GLY A 398 -5.28 -0.59 3.34
N SER A 399 -4.48 -0.60 4.40
CA SER A 399 -4.29 -1.76 5.26
C SER A 399 -4.71 -1.46 6.70
N PRO A 400 -5.20 -2.44 7.48
CA PRO A 400 -5.64 -2.20 8.84
C PRO A 400 -4.47 -2.14 9.82
N ALA A 401 -4.70 -1.47 10.94
CA ALA A 401 -3.81 -1.42 12.10
C ALA A 401 -4.60 -1.72 13.38
N LEU A 402 -3.90 -2.02 14.48
CA LEU A 402 -4.53 -2.25 15.78
C LEU A 402 -3.71 -1.65 16.91
N GLY A 403 -4.43 -1.08 17.87
CA GLY A 403 -3.90 -0.57 19.13
C GLY A 403 -4.72 -1.06 20.31
N VAL A 404 -4.11 -1.10 21.50
CA VAL A 404 -4.85 -1.38 22.75
C VAL A 404 -5.04 -0.06 23.48
N VAL A 405 -6.30 0.35 23.65
CA VAL A 405 -6.68 1.60 24.30
C VAL A 405 -7.55 1.28 25.52
N ASN A 406 -7.10 1.70 26.70
CA ASN A 406 -7.81 1.45 27.97
C ASN A 406 -8.22 -0.02 28.16
N GLY A 407 -7.37 -0.96 27.73
CA GLY A 407 -7.59 -2.41 27.82
C GLY A 407 -8.46 -3.00 26.71
N VAL A 408 -8.96 -2.19 25.76
CA VAL A 408 -9.73 -2.64 24.59
C VAL A 408 -8.83 -2.65 23.37
N ALA A 409 -8.74 -3.79 22.69
CA ALA A 409 -8.08 -3.87 21.39
C ALA A 409 -9.00 -3.22 20.33
N GLN A 410 -8.54 -2.13 19.73
CA GLN A 410 -9.25 -1.43 18.67
C GLN A 410 -8.55 -1.71 17.35
N VAL A 411 -9.29 -2.20 16.36
CA VAL A 411 -8.81 -2.35 14.99
C VAL A 411 -9.30 -1.19 14.14
N TYR A 412 -8.41 -0.64 13.31
CA TYR A 412 -8.62 0.57 12.54
C TYR A 412 -8.76 0.24 11.05
N MET A 413 -9.89 0.59 10.46
CA MET A 413 -10.20 0.44 9.04
C MET A 413 -10.06 1.79 8.32
N PRO A 414 -9.07 1.96 7.42
CA PRO A 414 -9.06 3.07 6.47
C PRO A 414 -10.18 2.90 5.42
N GLY A 415 -11.30 3.58 5.59
CA GLY A 415 -12.47 3.47 4.71
C GLY A 415 -12.25 4.05 3.31
N GLY A 416 -12.90 3.46 2.31
CA GLY A 416 -12.84 3.92 0.91
C GLY A 416 -13.52 5.28 0.67
N ASP A 417 -14.20 5.81 1.66
CA ASP A 417 -14.89 7.11 1.67
C ASP A 417 -14.03 8.26 2.23
N GLY A 418 -12.80 7.98 2.66
CA GLY A 418 -11.93 8.96 3.32
C GLY A 418 -12.15 9.10 4.83
N TRP A 419 -12.90 8.17 5.44
CA TRP A 419 -13.09 8.09 6.89
C TRP A 419 -12.24 6.98 7.51
N LEU A 420 -11.73 7.23 8.71
CA LEU A 420 -11.14 6.20 9.56
C LEU A 420 -12.20 5.66 10.51
N TYR A 421 -12.37 4.35 10.55
CA TYR A 421 -13.28 3.67 11.46
C TYR A 421 -12.50 2.83 12.47
N ALA A 422 -12.94 2.84 13.72
CA ALA A 422 -12.38 2.00 14.78
C ALA A 422 -13.43 1.03 15.31
N PHE A 423 -13.06 -0.23 15.40
CA PHE A 423 -13.92 -1.31 15.87
C PHE A 423 -13.28 -2.03 17.06
N ASP A 424 -14.10 -2.59 17.94
CA ASP A 424 -13.61 -3.60 18.88
C ASP A 424 -13.10 -4.79 18.07
N ALA A 425 -11.84 -5.15 18.26
CA ALA A 425 -11.18 -6.16 17.46
C ALA A 425 -11.85 -7.55 17.57
N LYS A 426 -12.53 -7.85 18.68
CA LYS A 426 -13.17 -9.15 18.91
C LYS A 426 -14.61 -9.19 18.41
N THR A 427 -15.38 -8.12 18.64
CA THR A 427 -16.82 -8.12 18.36
C THR A 427 -17.20 -7.47 17.04
N GLY A 428 -16.34 -6.63 16.46
CA GLY A 428 -16.67 -5.82 15.28
C GLY A 428 -17.57 -4.62 15.60
N ASP A 429 -17.85 -4.35 16.88
CA ASP A 429 -18.65 -3.19 17.27
C ASP A 429 -17.89 -1.89 17.00
N GLN A 430 -18.51 -0.96 16.27
CA GLN A 430 -17.89 0.34 15.99
C GLN A 430 -17.75 1.16 17.28
N ILE A 431 -16.53 1.58 17.59
CA ILE A 431 -16.20 2.39 18.77
C ILE A 431 -16.25 3.87 18.41
N TRP A 432 -15.56 4.27 17.35
CA TRP A 432 -15.54 5.65 16.85
C TRP A 432 -15.25 5.72 15.36
N LYS A 433 -15.50 6.89 14.76
CA LYS A 433 -15.12 7.22 13.38
C LYS A 433 -14.66 8.67 13.24
N PHE A 434 -13.78 8.94 12.28
CA PHE A 434 -13.19 10.26 12.02
C PHE A 434 -13.08 10.54 10.52
N ASP A 435 -13.64 11.65 10.04
CA ASP A 435 -13.45 12.11 8.66
C ASP A 435 -12.09 12.78 8.50
N LEU A 436 -11.21 12.19 7.68
CA LEU A 436 -9.87 12.72 7.43
C LEU A 436 -9.86 13.80 6.35
N ASN A 437 -11.03 14.25 5.90
CA ASN A 437 -11.20 15.31 4.94
C ASN A 437 -12.00 16.47 5.54
N PRO A 438 -11.64 17.73 5.23
CA PRO A 438 -12.49 18.88 5.51
C PRO A 438 -13.90 18.69 4.93
N LYS A 439 -14.95 19.18 5.60
CA LYS A 439 -16.34 18.97 5.16
C LYS A 439 -16.72 19.70 3.88
N ASP A 440 -15.98 20.74 3.53
CA ASP A 440 -16.09 21.48 2.27
C ASP A 440 -15.24 20.88 1.14
N SER A 441 -14.47 19.82 1.41
CA SER A 441 -13.72 19.08 0.39
C SER A 441 -14.66 18.44 -0.64
N LYS A 442 -14.19 18.37 -1.89
CA LYS A 442 -14.97 17.83 -3.01
C LYS A 442 -14.26 16.66 -3.64
N TRP A 443 -15.00 15.57 -3.81
CA TRP A 443 -14.53 14.45 -4.61
C TRP A 443 -14.65 14.84 -6.08
N GLU A 444 -13.51 14.88 -6.76
CA GLU A 444 -13.41 14.94 -8.20
C GLU A 444 -12.29 13.98 -8.59
N LEU A 445 -12.56 13.11 -9.57
CA LEU A 445 -11.56 12.18 -10.08
C LEU A 445 -10.38 12.96 -10.71
N GLY A 446 -9.16 12.61 -10.35
CA GLY A 446 -7.94 13.30 -10.80
C GLY A 446 -7.43 14.38 -9.82
N GLY A 447 -6.44 15.15 -10.28
CA GLY A 447 -5.68 16.11 -9.47
C GLY A 447 -6.43 17.38 -9.02
N ARG A 448 -7.71 17.52 -9.34
CA ARG A 448 -8.51 18.72 -9.02
C ARG A 448 -9.38 18.57 -7.77
N GLY A 449 -9.66 17.33 -7.35
CA GLY A 449 -10.45 17.06 -6.15
C GLY A 449 -9.68 17.39 -4.87
N THR A 450 -10.37 17.95 -3.88
CA THR A 450 -9.79 18.22 -2.56
C THR A 450 -10.18 17.17 -1.52
N ARG A 451 -11.15 16.30 -1.83
CA ARG A 451 -11.46 15.11 -1.02
C ARG A 451 -10.60 13.95 -1.49
N ASN A 452 -10.09 13.20 -0.54
CA ASN A 452 -9.18 12.10 -0.77
C ASN A 452 -9.72 10.80 -0.17
N ALA A 453 -9.31 9.69 -0.76
CA ALA A 453 -9.47 8.36 -0.16
C ALA A 453 -8.33 8.11 0.85
N ILE A 454 -8.23 6.88 1.34
CA ILE A 454 -7.13 6.46 2.20
C ILE A 454 -6.43 5.26 1.59
N ILE A 455 -5.13 5.42 1.33
CA ILE A 455 -4.24 4.34 0.84
C ILE A 455 -3.14 4.06 1.87
N ALA A 456 -2.68 5.10 2.57
CA ALA A 456 -1.76 4.96 3.70
C ALA A 456 -2.34 4.07 4.82
N THR A 457 -1.46 3.46 5.61
CA THR A 457 -1.85 2.61 6.76
C THR A 457 -1.94 3.46 8.04
N PRO A 458 -2.95 3.26 8.92
CA PRO A 458 -3.00 3.95 10.21
C PRO A 458 -1.83 3.53 11.10
N VAL A 459 -1.27 4.47 11.87
CA VAL A 459 -0.18 4.20 12.82
C VAL A 459 -0.63 4.50 14.24
N PHE A 460 -0.62 3.48 15.11
CA PHE A 460 -1.05 3.63 16.51
C PHE A 460 0.14 3.92 17.44
N VAL A 461 0.07 5.03 18.19
CA VAL A 461 1.08 5.45 19.18
C VAL A 461 0.38 6.18 20.33
N GLU A 462 0.73 5.86 21.59
CA GLU A 462 0.25 6.57 22.80
C GLU A 462 -1.28 6.84 22.84
N ASN A 463 -2.11 5.79 22.70
CA ASN A 463 -3.58 5.91 22.65
C ASN A 463 -4.10 6.87 21.56
N SER A 464 -3.32 7.08 20.51
CA SER A 464 -3.69 7.91 19.38
C SER A 464 -3.36 7.23 18.06
N VAL A 465 -4.07 7.60 17.01
CA VAL A 465 -3.86 7.10 15.65
C VAL A 465 -3.40 8.25 14.76
N LEU A 466 -2.37 8.01 13.97
CA LEU A 466 -1.91 8.92 12.92
C LEU A 466 -2.29 8.34 11.57
N LEU A 467 -2.86 9.15 10.70
CA LEU A 467 -3.21 8.74 9.35
C LEU A 467 -3.26 9.94 8.41
N ALA A 468 -2.76 9.73 7.20
CA ALA A 468 -2.83 10.68 6.10
C ALA A 468 -3.70 10.17 4.95
N VAL A 469 -4.20 11.10 4.15
CA VAL A 469 -5.08 10.82 3.00
C VAL A 469 -4.40 11.09 1.67
N GLY A 470 -4.88 10.41 0.64
CA GLY A 470 -4.39 10.57 -0.72
C GLY A 470 -5.34 9.98 -1.76
N GLN A 471 -4.85 9.85 -2.98
CA GLN A 471 -5.55 9.16 -4.05
C GLN A 471 -4.56 8.27 -4.79
N ASP A 472 -5.10 7.45 -5.68
CA ASP A 472 -4.33 6.73 -6.69
C ASP A 472 -3.28 7.67 -7.32
N PRO A 473 -1.98 7.30 -7.29
CA PRO A 473 -0.92 8.11 -7.87
C PRO A 473 -1.15 8.48 -9.34
N GLU A 474 -1.86 7.66 -10.12
CA GLU A 474 -2.19 7.98 -11.52
C GLU A 474 -3.15 9.17 -11.66
N HIS A 475 -3.86 9.54 -10.59
CA HIS A 475 -4.69 10.74 -10.52
C HIS A 475 -3.92 12.00 -10.16
N GLY A 476 -2.59 11.90 -10.00
CA GLY A 476 -1.69 13.00 -9.80
C GLY A 476 -1.77 13.65 -8.42
N GLU A 477 -0.98 14.71 -8.28
CA GLU A 477 -0.80 15.45 -7.05
C GLU A 477 -2.07 16.20 -6.62
N GLY A 478 -2.05 16.67 -5.38
CA GLY A 478 -3.10 17.54 -4.83
C GLY A 478 -2.96 17.71 -3.33
N ILE A 479 -3.88 18.49 -2.76
CA ILE A 479 -3.94 18.75 -1.33
C ILE A 479 -4.15 17.44 -0.56
N GLY A 480 -3.36 17.25 0.50
CA GLY A 480 -3.51 16.15 1.45
C GLY A 480 -3.68 16.64 2.88
N HIS A 481 -3.96 15.69 3.76
CA HIS A 481 -4.13 15.95 5.18
C HIS A 481 -3.55 14.79 5.99
N LEU A 482 -2.88 15.12 7.09
CA LEU A 482 -2.38 14.22 8.11
C LEU A 482 -2.98 14.63 9.45
N TYR A 483 -3.51 13.68 10.19
CA TYR A 483 -4.09 13.91 11.51
C TYR A 483 -3.44 13.03 12.56
N ARG A 484 -3.46 13.52 13.80
CA ARG A 484 -3.35 12.70 15.00
C ARG A 484 -4.67 12.74 15.75
N ILE A 485 -5.20 11.55 16.06
CA ILE A 485 -6.56 11.36 16.55
C ILE A 485 -6.50 10.63 17.90
N ASP A 486 -7.20 11.15 18.90
CA ASP A 486 -7.39 10.54 20.22
C ASP A 486 -8.29 9.30 20.10
N ALA A 487 -7.70 8.11 20.28
CA ALA A 487 -8.39 6.84 20.15
C ALA A 487 -9.17 6.44 21.43
N THR A 488 -9.13 7.25 22.49
CA THR A 488 -9.88 7.02 23.73
C THR A 488 -11.35 7.45 23.63
N LYS A 489 -11.67 8.26 22.61
CA LYS A 489 -13.01 8.78 22.35
C LYS A 489 -13.96 7.71 21.79
N LYS A 490 -15.25 8.06 21.72
CA LYS A 490 -16.32 7.19 21.20
C LYS A 490 -17.27 7.99 20.31
N GLY A 491 -17.93 7.33 19.36
CA GLY A 491 -18.89 7.93 18.43
C GLY A 491 -18.24 8.65 17.25
N ASP A 492 -18.89 9.68 16.70
CA ASP A 492 -18.25 10.55 15.71
C ASP A 492 -17.30 11.52 16.41
N VAL A 493 -16.02 11.37 16.14
CA VAL A 493 -14.92 12.13 16.76
C VAL A 493 -14.25 13.05 15.75
N SER A 494 -14.87 13.26 14.59
CA SER A 494 -14.37 14.17 13.55
C SER A 494 -14.17 15.59 14.10
N ALA A 495 -13.27 16.35 13.48
CA ALA A 495 -12.96 17.73 13.87
C ALA A 495 -14.20 18.64 13.94
N VAL A 496 -15.09 18.47 12.96
CA VAL A 496 -16.31 19.25 12.78
C VAL A 496 -17.49 18.32 12.49
N THR A 497 -18.69 18.79 12.82
CA THR A 497 -19.97 18.14 12.53
C THR A 497 -20.36 18.26 11.05
N GLU A 498 -21.42 17.57 10.63
CA GLU A 498 -21.94 17.66 9.25
C GLU A 498 -22.36 19.08 8.84
N ASP A 499 -22.81 19.91 9.78
CA ASP A 499 -23.12 21.33 9.56
C ASP A 499 -21.90 22.26 9.68
N ASN A 500 -20.69 21.69 9.63
CA ASN A 500 -19.40 22.37 9.63
C ASN A 500 -19.14 23.23 10.89
N LYS A 501 -19.66 22.80 12.03
CA LYS A 501 -19.38 23.42 13.34
C LYS A 501 -18.33 22.62 14.09
N PRO A 502 -17.54 23.25 14.99
CA PRO A 502 -16.61 22.52 15.85
C PRO A 502 -17.32 21.39 16.60
N ASN A 503 -16.81 20.17 16.50
CA ASN A 503 -17.39 19.03 17.20
C ASN A 503 -16.92 19.04 18.66
N PRO A 504 -17.81 19.16 19.67
CA PRO A 504 -17.41 19.12 21.08
C PRO A 504 -16.83 17.76 21.51
N ASN A 505 -17.09 16.70 20.74
CA ASN A 505 -16.54 15.36 20.92
C ASN A 505 -15.33 15.09 20.01
N SER A 506 -14.75 16.11 19.38
CA SER A 506 -13.60 15.95 18.50
C SER A 506 -12.46 15.19 19.18
N GLY A 507 -11.97 14.17 18.48
CA GLY A 507 -10.74 13.45 18.79
C GLY A 507 -9.53 14.04 18.09
N GLN A 508 -9.66 15.12 17.30
CA GLN A 508 -8.50 15.76 16.68
C GLN A 508 -7.55 16.30 17.76
N ILE A 509 -6.35 15.74 17.83
CA ILE A 509 -5.25 16.28 18.65
C ILE A 509 -4.59 17.42 17.87
N TRP A 510 -4.22 17.15 16.62
CA TRP A 510 -3.74 18.15 15.67
C TRP A 510 -4.02 17.72 14.23
N HIS A 511 -3.89 18.69 13.31
CA HIS A 511 -4.04 18.53 11.87
C HIS A 511 -2.86 19.21 11.17
N TYR A 512 -2.26 18.51 10.21
CA TYR A 512 -1.19 19.00 9.35
C TYR A 512 -1.57 18.76 7.88
N GLY A 513 -1.80 19.84 7.12
CA GLY A 513 -2.14 19.76 5.70
C GLY A 513 -3.12 20.84 5.29
N GLY A 514 -3.74 20.67 4.12
CA GLY A 514 -4.52 21.74 3.51
C GLY A 514 -3.65 22.85 2.93
N GLU A 515 -4.29 23.94 2.53
CA GLU A 515 -3.62 25.13 2.04
C GLU A 515 -3.57 26.21 3.12
N LYS A 516 -2.40 26.84 3.27
CA LYS A 516 -2.19 27.98 4.15
C LYS A 516 -1.47 29.08 3.37
N ASP A 517 -2.09 30.25 3.31
CA ASP A 517 -1.53 31.43 2.63
C ASP A 517 -1.11 31.17 1.16
N GLY A 518 -1.90 30.40 0.41
CA GLY A 518 -1.59 30.05 -0.98
C GLY A 518 -0.60 28.88 -1.15
N THR A 519 -0.18 28.25 -0.05
CA THR A 519 0.81 27.16 -0.05
C THR A 519 0.21 25.89 0.52
N GLU A 520 0.31 24.79 -0.21
CA GLU A 520 -0.06 23.46 0.29
C GLU A 520 0.93 23.03 1.38
N MET A 521 0.43 22.80 2.59
CA MET A 521 1.24 22.41 3.74
C MET A 521 1.64 20.93 3.68
N PHE A 522 0.75 20.09 3.16
CA PHE A 522 0.95 18.66 2.96
C PHE A 522 0.14 18.22 1.75
N ARG A 523 0.69 17.32 0.94
CA ARG A 523 0.04 16.82 -0.28
C ARG A 523 -0.48 15.40 -0.10
N ARG A 524 -1.23 14.91 -1.08
CA ARG A 524 -1.71 13.53 -1.13
C ARG A 524 -0.56 12.56 -0.86
N THR A 525 -0.86 11.49 -0.13
CA THR A 525 0.13 10.44 0.12
C THR A 525 -0.51 9.07 0.10
N ILE A 526 0.28 8.09 -0.33
CA ILE A 526 -0.01 6.66 -0.14
C ILE A 526 0.90 6.02 0.91
N SER A 527 1.88 6.78 1.39
CA SER A 527 2.89 6.32 2.33
C SER A 527 2.38 6.32 3.76
N THR A 528 2.79 5.30 4.51
CA THR A 528 2.57 5.20 5.95
C THR A 528 3.59 6.07 6.67
N VAL A 529 3.22 6.73 7.77
CA VAL A 529 4.16 7.56 8.55
C VAL A 529 5.06 6.71 9.45
N ALA A 530 6.20 7.25 9.88
CA ALA A 530 6.99 6.69 10.97
C ALA A 530 7.02 7.65 12.17
N VAL A 531 6.86 7.12 13.38
CA VAL A 531 6.83 7.92 14.61
C VAL A 531 7.90 7.45 15.58
N HIS A 532 8.90 8.28 15.84
CA HIS A 532 9.98 7.95 16.77
C HIS A 532 10.50 9.20 17.48
N ASN A 533 10.90 9.06 18.74
CA ASN A 533 11.48 10.16 19.56
C ASN A 533 10.69 11.48 19.55
N GLY A 534 9.35 11.40 19.51
CA GLY A 534 8.47 12.56 19.50
C GLY A 534 8.40 13.29 18.16
N LEU A 535 8.80 12.64 17.07
CA LEU A 535 8.74 13.15 15.70
C LEU A 535 7.92 12.21 14.82
N VAL A 536 7.26 12.79 13.82
CA VAL A 536 6.52 12.10 12.76
C VAL A 536 7.22 12.39 11.44
N TYR A 537 7.63 11.33 10.75
CA TYR A 537 8.21 11.36 9.42
C TYR A 537 7.14 11.00 8.41
N ALA A 538 6.76 11.97 7.58
CA ALA A 538 5.61 11.86 6.69
C ALA A 538 5.98 12.34 5.28
N PRO A 539 6.22 11.43 4.32
CA PRO A 539 6.37 11.81 2.93
C PRO A 539 5.03 12.02 2.23
N ASP A 540 5.01 12.90 1.24
CA ASP A 540 3.92 13.05 0.30
C ASP A 540 4.32 12.64 -1.12
N LEU A 541 3.31 12.40 -1.96
CA LEU A 541 3.49 11.87 -3.31
C LEU A 541 4.34 12.77 -4.21
N SER A 542 4.36 14.08 -3.94
CA SER A 542 5.08 15.08 -4.74
C SER A 542 6.59 15.14 -4.44
N GLY A 543 7.12 14.19 -3.66
CA GLY A 543 8.54 14.18 -3.30
C GLY A 543 8.91 15.08 -2.13
N ARG A 544 7.91 15.60 -1.38
CA ARG A 544 8.21 16.37 -0.17
C ARG A 544 8.20 15.45 1.04
N PHE A 545 9.26 15.52 1.83
CA PHE A 545 9.43 14.73 3.03
C PHE A 545 9.39 15.62 4.27
N HIS A 546 8.39 15.40 5.12
CA HIS A 546 8.09 16.27 6.25
C HIS A 546 8.51 15.62 7.57
N CYS A 547 9.04 16.43 8.48
CA CYS A 547 9.19 16.08 9.88
C CYS A 547 8.33 17.01 10.73
N VAL A 548 7.46 16.41 11.52
CA VAL A 548 6.46 17.11 12.33
C VAL A 548 6.61 16.71 13.78
N ASP A 549 6.46 17.65 14.71
CA ASP A 549 6.45 17.34 16.14
C ASP A 549 5.21 16.51 16.49
N PHE A 550 5.43 15.35 17.10
CA PHE A 550 4.35 14.41 17.41
C PHE A 550 3.30 14.98 18.37
N LYS A 551 3.68 15.88 19.28
CA LYS A 551 2.77 16.44 20.27
C LYS A 551 1.98 17.61 19.69
N THR A 552 2.63 18.49 18.92
CA THR A 552 2.02 19.76 18.49
C THR A 552 1.51 19.77 17.06
N GLY A 553 2.00 18.86 16.19
CA GLY A 553 1.72 18.91 14.75
C GLY A 553 2.51 20.00 14.03
N GLU A 554 3.50 20.63 14.68
CA GLU A 554 4.30 21.69 14.08
C GLU A 554 5.46 21.11 13.23
N ARG A 555 5.55 21.58 11.98
CA ARG A 555 6.63 21.24 11.07
C ARG A 555 7.99 21.67 11.63
N GLN A 556 8.89 20.71 11.83
CA GLN A 556 10.28 20.95 12.21
C GLN A 556 11.12 21.26 10.96
N TRP A 557 10.92 20.48 9.90
CA TRP A 557 11.56 20.68 8.61
C TRP A 557 10.78 20.01 7.48
N GLU A 558 11.15 20.37 6.25
CA GLU A 558 10.68 19.78 5.00
C GLU A 558 11.88 19.63 4.06
N ALA A 559 11.99 18.47 3.42
CA ALA A 559 12.96 18.19 2.38
C ALA A 559 12.25 17.96 1.05
N ASP A 560 12.95 18.24 -0.04
CA ASP A 560 12.54 17.88 -1.40
C ASP A 560 13.49 16.79 -1.90
N VAL A 561 12.96 15.59 -2.15
CA VAL A 561 13.77 14.48 -2.69
C VAL A 561 13.78 14.44 -4.21
N LEU A 562 13.08 15.39 -4.86
CA LEU A 562 13.06 15.64 -6.31
C LEU A 562 12.38 14.57 -7.18
N ALA A 563 11.75 13.56 -6.57
CA ALA A 563 11.02 12.50 -7.25
C ALA A 563 9.83 12.03 -6.41
N ALA A 564 8.83 11.43 -7.05
CA ALA A 564 7.62 10.99 -6.37
C ALA A 564 7.92 9.90 -5.33
N ILE A 565 7.15 9.88 -4.24
CA ILE A 565 7.32 8.92 -3.15
C ILE A 565 6.07 8.05 -3.03
N TRP A 566 6.28 6.74 -3.11
CA TRP A 566 5.23 5.73 -2.97
C TRP A 566 5.49 4.86 -1.72
N GLY A 567 6.75 4.50 -1.49
CA GLY A 567 7.19 3.77 -0.31
C GLY A 567 7.01 4.59 0.99
N SER A 568 7.17 3.92 2.12
CA SER A 568 7.09 4.55 3.45
C SER A 568 8.50 4.76 4.03
N PRO A 569 8.71 5.74 4.93
CA PRO A 569 9.99 5.92 5.60
C PRO A 569 10.23 4.77 6.57
N MET A 570 11.48 4.29 6.65
CA MET A 570 11.92 3.32 7.66
C MET A 570 12.87 4.00 8.64
N VAL A 571 12.50 4.06 9.92
CA VAL A 571 13.37 4.59 10.98
C VAL A 571 14.15 3.45 11.61
N VAL A 572 15.47 3.58 11.70
CA VAL A 572 16.34 2.59 12.35
C VAL A 572 17.65 3.22 12.81
N ASP A 573 18.13 2.86 14.00
CA ASP A 573 19.45 3.25 14.52
C ASP A 573 19.82 4.75 14.31
N GLY A 574 18.87 5.65 14.62
CA GLY A 574 19.06 7.11 14.50
C GLY A 574 19.03 7.66 13.07
N ARG A 575 18.48 6.91 12.11
CA ARG A 575 18.41 7.26 10.69
C ARG A 575 17.01 7.01 10.14
N VAL A 576 16.67 7.72 9.07
CA VAL A 576 15.40 7.54 8.33
C VAL A 576 15.72 7.28 6.86
N LEU A 577 15.27 6.13 6.35
CA LEU A 577 15.51 5.68 4.98
C LEU A 577 14.24 5.90 4.16
N LEU A 578 14.36 6.48 2.97
CA LEU A 578 13.23 6.80 2.11
C LEU A 578 13.59 6.61 0.64
N GLY A 579 12.87 5.73 -0.04
CA GLY A 579 13.04 5.47 -1.48
C GLY A 579 12.09 6.32 -2.32
N ASP A 580 12.52 6.68 -3.52
CA ASP A 580 11.74 7.46 -4.48
C ASP A 580 11.65 6.80 -5.88
N GLU A 581 10.81 7.39 -6.72
CA GLU A 581 10.51 6.91 -8.07
C GLU A 581 11.71 6.98 -9.04
N ASP A 582 12.71 7.82 -8.79
CA ASP A 582 13.94 7.85 -9.60
C ASP A 582 14.92 6.73 -9.25
N GLY A 583 14.57 5.89 -8.25
CA GLY A 583 15.40 4.78 -7.82
C GLY A 583 16.46 5.19 -6.81
N VAL A 584 16.24 6.29 -6.08
CA VAL A 584 17.19 6.77 -5.07
C VAL A 584 16.67 6.44 -3.68
N LEU A 585 17.49 5.73 -2.89
CA LEU A 585 17.28 5.58 -1.46
C LEU A 585 18.04 6.69 -0.72
N THR A 586 17.33 7.68 -0.21
CA THR A 586 17.92 8.76 0.59
C THR A 586 17.93 8.40 2.08
N VAL A 587 19.07 8.64 2.74
CA VAL A 587 19.26 8.40 4.17
C VAL A 587 19.36 9.74 4.88
N PHE A 588 18.43 10.00 5.81
CA PHE A 588 18.43 11.17 6.67
C PHE A 588 18.90 10.80 8.07
N LYS A 589 19.50 11.76 8.78
CA LYS A 589 19.69 11.66 10.22
C LYS A 589 18.33 11.86 10.89
N GLU A 590 17.99 10.99 11.84
CA GLU A 590 16.83 11.19 12.69
C GLU A 590 17.03 12.44 13.56
N GLY A 591 16.03 13.32 13.60
CA GLY A 591 16.00 14.46 14.51
C GLY A 591 15.19 15.66 14.01
N ARG A 592 15.27 16.74 14.80
CA ARG A 592 14.60 18.03 14.56
C ARG A 592 15.30 18.93 13.54
N GLU A 593 16.48 18.55 13.09
CA GLU A 593 17.23 19.28 12.07
C GLU A 593 17.28 18.44 10.80
N LEU A 594 17.02 19.07 9.66
CA LEU A 594 17.18 18.42 8.37
C LEU A 594 18.66 18.15 8.11
N LYS A 595 19.03 16.87 8.03
CA LYS A 595 20.37 16.45 7.64
C LYS A 595 20.32 15.19 6.81
N GLU A 596 20.58 15.32 5.51
CA GLU A 596 20.88 14.20 4.63
C GLU A 596 22.26 13.62 4.97
N LEU A 597 22.36 12.30 5.03
CA LEU A 597 23.60 11.56 5.31
C LEU A 597 24.18 10.89 4.07
N GLY A 598 23.35 10.58 3.07
CA GLY A 598 23.78 10.00 1.81
C GLY A 598 22.62 9.46 0.99
N LYS A 599 22.96 8.99 -0.22
CA LYS A 599 22.05 8.44 -1.21
C LYS A 599 22.63 7.17 -1.81
N ILE A 600 21.75 6.26 -2.21
CA ILE A 600 22.10 5.03 -2.91
C ILE A 600 21.21 4.92 -4.14
N GLU A 601 21.83 4.78 -5.32
CA GLU A 601 21.13 4.64 -6.59
C GLU A 601 20.87 3.16 -6.91
N PHE A 602 19.64 2.88 -7.35
CA PHE A 602 19.17 1.60 -7.82
C PHE A 602 18.87 1.67 -9.32
N VAL A 603 18.66 0.52 -9.95
CA VAL A 603 18.52 0.44 -11.42
C VAL A 603 17.14 0.91 -11.89
N SER A 604 16.16 0.90 -10.99
CA SER A 604 14.79 1.30 -11.28
C SER A 604 14.12 1.95 -10.06
N SER A 605 12.90 2.41 -10.24
CA SER A 605 12.06 3.07 -9.24
C SER A 605 11.90 2.24 -7.96
N ILE A 606 11.97 2.90 -6.81
CA ILE A 606 11.74 2.29 -5.51
C ILE A 606 10.33 2.67 -5.04
N TYR A 607 9.38 1.79 -5.30
CA TYR A 607 8.03 1.91 -4.76
C TYR A 607 7.84 1.18 -3.43
N SER A 608 8.85 0.41 -3.01
CA SER A 608 8.83 -0.37 -1.77
C SER A 608 9.41 0.39 -0.58
N THR A 609 9.10 -0.10 0.62
CA THR A 609 9.74 0.31 1.87
C THR A 609 10.88 -0.65 2.19
N PRO A 610 12.08 -0.16 2.55
CA PRO A 610 13.16 -1.00 3.02
C PRO A 610 12.73 -1.82 4.25
N THR A 611 13.06 -3.10 4.26
CA THR A 611 12.81 -4.02 5.37
C THR A 611 14.11 -4.40 6.04
N ILE A 612 14.17 -4.33 7.37
CA ILE A 612 15.37 -4.61 8.15
C ILE A 612 15.11 -5.81 9.06
N ALA A 613 15.91 -6.86 8.90
CA ALA A 613 15.78 -8.10 9.65
C ALA A 613 17.13 -8.82 9.72
N ASP A 614 17.47 -9.39 10.88
CA ASP A 614 18.69 -10.19 11.11
C ASP A 614 19.99 -9.48 10.67
N GLY A 615 20.06 -8.16 10.85
CA GLY A 615 21.23 -7.35 10.45
C GLY A 615 21.38 -7.15 8.94
N MET A 616 20.34 -7.46 8.16
CA MET A 616 20.24 -7.24 6.72
C MET A 616 19.20 -6.15 6.41
N MET A 617 19.39 -5.44 5.30
CA MET A 617 18.37 -4.62 4.66
C MET A 617 17.95 -5.27 3.35
N TYR A 618 16.65 -5.48 3.20
CA TYR A 618 16.00 -5.95 1.99
C TYR A 618 15.23 -4.79 1.36
N ILE A 619 15.46 -4.54 0.09
CA ILE A 619 14.78 -3.47 -0.64
C ILE A 619 14.54 -3.94 -2.06
N SER A 620 13.36 -3.64 -2.60
CA SER A 620 13.04 -3.92 -3.99
C SER A 620 12.93 -2.62 -4.79
N ASP A 621 13.64 -2.56 -5.91
CA ASP A 621 13.21 -1.72 -7.01
C ASP A 621 12.09 -2.41 -7.79
N ARG A 622 11.58 -1.78 -8.83
CA ARG A 622 10.49 -2.30 -9.66
C ARG A 622 10.74 -3.71 -10.24
N SER A 623 12.00 -4.11 -10.41
CA SER A 623 12.40 -5.34 -11.12
C SER A 623 13.41 -6.22 -10.39
N ARG A 624 13.90 -5.81 -9.22
CA ARG A 624 14.96 -6.52 -8.48
C ARG A 624 14.78 -6.38 -6.98
N LEU A 625 15.05 -7.46 -6.26
CA LEU A 625 15.25 -7.50 -4.81
C LEU A 625 16.74 -7.45 -4.52
N TYR A 626 17.14 -6.63 -3.54
CA TYR A 626 18.50 -6.51 -3.06
C TYR A 626 18.57 -6.83 -1.58
N ALA A 627 19.63 -7.53 -1.15
CA ALA A 627 19.92 -7.79 0.25
C ALA A 627 21.30 -7.26 0.62
N PHE A 628 21.32 -6.24 1.48
CA PHE A 628 22.54 -5.62 1.99
C PHE A 628 22.80 -6.00 3.43
N LYS A 629 24.02 -6.42 3.73
CA LYS A 629 24.51 -6.65 5.08
C LYS A 629 24.82 -5.34 5.76
N LEU A 630 24.21 -5.15 6.93
CA LEU A 630 24.37 -3.95 7.75
C LEU A 630 25.23 -4.18 9.01
N LYS A 631 25.47 -5.43 9.41
CA LYS A 631 26.23 -5.80 10.62
C LYS A 631 27.34 -6.79 10.35
#